data_AF-A0A2V9ILE6-F1
#
_entry.id   AF-A0A2V9ILE6-F1
#
_cell.length_a   1.000
_cell.length_b   1.000
_cell.length_c   1.000
_cell.angle_alpha   90.00
_cell.angle_beta   90.00
_cell.angle_gamma   90.00
#
_symmetry.space_group_name_H-M   'P 1'
#
loop_
_entity.id
_entity.type
_entity.pdbx_description
1 polymer ?
#
loop_
_entity_poly.entity_id
_entity_poly.type
_entity_poly.pdbx_seq_one_letter_code
_entity_poly.pdbx_strand_id
1 'polypeptide(L)'
;MKIFVLLTLALLTSLSLFAGGPPLDRLVATFSIVARDPATEQMGIAVASRYFSVGAVVPWAEAGVGAVATQANVNVGYGPSALELLRQGLTAQQVADRLLAEDKFPGKDGRQFAIVDAKGGVVTYTGPNAPK
;
A
#
# COMPACT_ATOMS: atom_id res chain seq x y z
N MET A 1 -33.77 6.10 -51.64
CA MET A 1 -33.09 7.04 -50.70
C MET A 1 -33.43 6.79 -49.22
N LYS A 2 -34.68 6.50 -48.84
CA LYS A 2 -35.06 6.21 -47.43
C LYS A 2 -34.50 4.89 -46.85
N ILE A 3 -34.34 3.85 -47.68
CA ILE A 3 -33.85 2.53 -47.23
C ILE A 3 -32.34 2.52 -46.93
N PHE A 4 -31.56 3.35 -47.64
CA PHE A 4 -30.11 3.44 -47.44
C PHE A 4 -29.74 4.18 -46.14
N VAL A 5 -30.57 5.12 -45.70
CA VAL A 5 -30.39 5.87 -44.44
C VAL A 5 -30.72 5.00 -43.21
N LEU A 6 -31.63 4.04 -43.33
CA LEU A 6 -31.94 3.11 -42.24
C LEU A 6 -30.81 2.09 -41.99
N LEU A 7 -30.15 1.61 -43.05
CA LEU A 7 -29.06 0.64 -42.91
C LEU A 7 -27.78 1.25 -42.33
N THR A 8 -27.48 2.51 -42.63
CA THR A 8 -26.33 3.22 -42.02
C THR A 8 -26.59 3.55 -40.54
N LEU A 9 -27.83 3.83 -40.15
CA LEU A 9 -28.18 4.08 -38.75
C LEU A 9 -28.15 2.80 -37.89
N ALA A 10 -28.52 1.65 -38.46
CA ALA A 10 -28.46 0.35 -37.78
C ALA A 10 -27.02 -0.16 -37.57
N LEU A 11 -26.06 0.22 -38.43
CA LEU A 11 -24.65 -0.17 -38.29
C LEU A 11 -23.90 0.68 -37.25
N LEU A 12 -24.34 1.92 -37.03
CA LEU A 12 -23.77 2.83 -36.03
C LEU A 12 -24.21 2.50 -34.59
N THR A 13 -25.39 1.86 -34.40
CA THR A 13 -25.86 1.45 -33.07
C THR A 13 -25.24 0.14 -32.58
N SER A 14 -24.74 -0.72 -33.48
CA SER A 14 -24.07 -1.97 -33.12
C SER A 14 -22.63 -1.80 -32.59
N LEU A 15 -22.00 -0.63 -32.79
CA LEU A 15 -20.60 -0.41 -32.37
C LEU A 15 -20.47 -0.05 -30.88
N SER A 16 -21.57 0.20 -30.17
CA SER A 16 -21.53 0.64 -28.76
C SER A 16 -21.65 -0.49 -27.73
N LEU A 17 -21.80 -1.75 -28.15
CA LEU A 17 -22.09 -2.87 -27.24
C LEU A 17 -20.86 -3.61 -26.69
N PHE A 18 -19.63 -3.24 -27.08
CA PHE A 18 -18.40 -3.91 -26.59
C PHE A 18 -17.48 -3.04 -25.75
N ALA A 19 -17.88 -1.81 -25.36
CA ALA A 19 -17.07 -0.94 -24.51
C ALA A 19 -17.36 -1.09 -23.00
N GLY A 20 -18.12 -2.12 -22.60
CA GLY A 20 -18.53 -2.36 -21.22
C GLY A 20 -17.97 -3.68 -20.68
N GLY A 21 -16.66 -3.81 -20.56
CA GLY A 21 -16.12 -4.75 -19.57
C GLY A 21 -16.64 -4.35 -18.18
N PRO A 22 -16.70 -5.26 -17.19
CA PRO A 22 -16.92 -4.82 -15.81
C PRO A 22 -15.95 -3.66 -15.55
N PRO A 23 -16.36 -2.59 -14.83
CA PRO A 23 -15.39 -1.61 -14.37
C PRO A 23 -14.24 -2.42 -13.79
N LEU A 24 -13.00 -2.10 -14.16
CA LEU A 24 -11.86 -2.67 -13.48
C LEU A 24 -12.05 -2.29 -12.02
N ASP A 25 -12.69 -3.18 -11.24
CA ASP A 25 -12.69 -3.12 -9.80
C ASP A 25 -11.24 -2.88 -9.46
N ARG A 26 -10.96 -1.85 -8.67
CA ARG A 26 -9.60 -1.33 -8.49
C ARG A 26 -8.74 -2.52 -8.12
N LEU A 27 -7.97 -3.03 -9.07
CA LEU A 27 -7.15 -4.23 -8.90
C LEU A 27 -6.01 -3.81 -7.96
N VAL A 28 -6.27 -3.93 -6.67
CA VAL A 28 -5.33 -3.65 -5.60
C VAL A 28 -4.47 -4.88 -5.49
N ALA A 29 -3.21 -4.74 -5.88
CA ALA A 29 -2.25 -5.82 -5.87
C ALA A 29 -0.94 -5.29 -5.32
N THR A 30 -0.91 -5.06 -4.01
CA THR A 30 0.33 -4.81 -3.26
C THR A 30 0.36 -5.75 -2.08
N PHE A 31 1.44 -6.51 -1.95
CA PHE A 31 1.73 -7.30 -0.77
C PHE A 31 3.19 -7.08 -0.37
N SER A 32 3.42 -7.09 0.94
CA SER A 32 4.73 -6.88 1.53
C SER A 32 4.94 -7.79 2.72
N ILE A 33 6.19 -8.11 3.02
CA ILE A 33 6.60 -8.84 4.21
C ILE A 33 7.73 -8.07 4.89
N VAL A 34 7.66 -7.98 6.22
CA VAL A 34 8.74 -7.54 7.10
C VAL A 34 9.14 -8.73 7.97
N ALA A 35 10.43 -8.92 8.19
CA ALA A 35 10.92 -10.07 8.97
C ALA A 35 12.18 -9.70 9.76
N ARG A 36 12.35 -10.40 10.89
CA ARG A 36 13.58 -10.45 11.70
C ARG A 36 13.93 -11.90 11.96
N ASP A 37 15.17 -12.28 11.71
CA ASP A 37 15.71 -13.57 12.15
C ASP A 37 16.26 -13.42 13.58
N PRO A 38 15.72 -14.12 14.59
CA PRO A 38 16.20 -14.01 15.96
C PRO A 38 17.58 -14.65 16.19
N ALA A 39 18.03 -15.56 15.32
CA ALA A 39 19.34 -16.20 15.47
C ALA A 39 20.49 -15.30 14.99
N THR A 40 20.26 -14.53 13.92
CA THR A 40 21.28 -13.66 13.30
C THR A 40 21.02 -12.17 13.50
N GLU A 41 19.85 -11.81 14.02
CA GLU A 41 19.35 -10.43 14.16
C GLU A 41 19.21 -9.67 12.83
N GLN A 42 19.32 -10.38 11.69
CA GLN A 42 19.09 -9.81 10.38
C GLN A 42 17.61 -9.44 10.22
N MET A 43 17.38 -8.31 9.54
CA MET A 43 16.05 -7.80 9.26
C MET A 43 15.92 -7.48 7.79
N GLY A 44 14.73 -7.69 7.24
CA GLY A 44 14.51 -7.55 5.81
C GLY A 44 13.07 -7.22 5.47
N ILE A 45 12.91 -6.71 4.25
CA ILE A 45 11.61 -6.32 3.70
C ILE A 45 11.58 -6.72 2.24
N ALA A 46 10.45 -7.27 1.81
CA ALA A 46 10.15 -7.44 0.39
C ALA A 46 8.75 -6.89 0.10
N VAL A 47 8.57 -6.34 -1.10
CA VAL A 47 7.29 -5.85 -1.60
C VAL A 47 7.15 -6.22 -3.07
N ALA A 48 5.94 -6.60 -3.47
CA ALA A 48 5.56 -6.71 -4.86
C ALA A 48 4.30 -5.87 -5.10
N SER A 49 4.28 -5.13 -6.20
CA SER A 49 3.15 -4.27 -6.54
C SER A 49 3.05 -4.04 -8.04
N ARG A 50 1.84 -3.69 -8.50
CA ARG A 50 1.62 -3.07 -9.81
C ARG A 50 1.94 -1.56 -9.84
N TYR A 51 2.39 -0.99 -8.73
CA TYR A 51 2.86 0.38 -8.64
C TYR A 51 4.30 0.52 -9.14
N PHE A 52 4.56 1.52 -9.99
CA PHE A 52 5.88 1.76 -10.53
C PHE A 52 6.89 2.12 -9.43
N SER A 53 8.06 1.48 -9.44
CA SER A 53 9.14 1.77 -8.50
C SER A 53 8.71 1.71 -7.02
N VAL A 54 7.85 0.74 -6.67
CA VAL A 54 7.31 0.57 -5.30
C VAL A 54 8.40 0.49 -4.22
N GLY A 55 9.59 0.02 -4.57
CA GLY A 55 10.74 -0.07 -3.67
C GLY A 55 11.23 1.28 -3.11
N ALA A 56 10.88 2.41 -3.74
CA ALA A 56 11.20 3.75 -3.22
C ALA A 56 10.17 4.26 -2.18
N VAL A 57 9.05 3.56 -2.02
CA VAL A 57 7.89 4.05 -1.25
C VAL A 57 7.58 3.13 -0.07
N VAL A 58 7.53 1.81 -0.32
CA VAL A 58 7.01 0.85 0.66
C VAL A 58 8.07 0.38 1.66
N PRO A 59 9.25 -0.12 1.25
CA PRO A 59 10.18 -0.77 2.18
C PRO A 59 11.16 0.24 2.81
N TRP A 60 11.24 0.21 4.14
CA TRP A 60 12.17 1.02 4.93
C TRP A 60 12.82 0.15 6.00
N ALA A 61 14.13 -0.09 5.91
CA ALA A 61 14.86 -0.92 6.86
C ALA A 61 16.18 -0.28 7.26
N GLU A 62 16.55 -0.48 8.52
CA GLU A 62 17.83 -0.06 9.07
C GLU A 62 18.36 -1.13 10.03
N ALA A 63 19.62 -1.54 9.81
CA ALA A 63 20.26 -2.60 10.57
C ALA A 63 20.29 -2.25 12.07
N GLY A 64 19.88 -3.20 12.92
CA GLY A 64 19.81 -3.01 14.37
C GLY A 64 18.71 -2.05 14.86
N VAL A 65 17.91 -1.44 13.97
CA VAL A 65 16.82 -0.53 14.32
C VAL A 65 15.45 -1.15 14.04
N GLY A 66 15.20 -1.59 12.81
CA GLY A 66 13.95 -2.24 12.45
C GLY A 66 13.65 -2.28 10.96
N ALA A 67 12.48 -2.81 10.64
CA ALA A 67 11.96 -3.00 9.29
C ALA A 67 10.48 -2.57 9.22
N VAL A 68 10.15 -1.71 8.26
CA VAL A 68 8.85 -1.06 8.12
C VAL A 68 8.38 -1.12 6.66
N ALA A 69 7.20 -1.69 6.43
CA ALA A 69 6.50 -1.62 5.16
C ALA A 69 5.30 -0.69 5.29
N THR A 70 5.22 0.36 4.46
CA THR A 70 4.08 1.31 4.43
C THR A 70 3.40 1.25 3.07
N GLN A 71 2.11 0.93 3.02
CA GLN A 71 1.39 0.69 1.78
C GLN A 71 -0.07 1.18 1.89
N ALA A 72 -0.85 1.11 0.80
CA ALA A 72 -2.24 1.58 0.69
C ALA A 72 -2.46 3.06 1.10
N ASN A 73 -2.92 3.91 0.17
CA ASN A 73 -3.00 5.37 0.38
C ASN A 73 -1.73 5.90 1.08
N VAL A 74 -0.52 5.62 0.58
CA VAL A 74 0.70 5.84 1.38
C VAL A 74 0.88 7.30 1.80
N ASN A 75 1.29 7.51 3.05
CA ASN A 75 2.00 8.71 3.48
C ASN A 75 3.50 8.39 3.49
N VAL A 76 4.27 8.92 2.54
CA VAL A 76 5.69 8.62 2.37
C VAL A 76 6.55 8.99 3.60
N GLY A 77 6.04 9.88 4.46
CA GLY A 77 6.71 10.23 5.72
C GLY A 77 6.68 9.11 6.77
N TYR A 78 5.78 8.13 6.68
CA TYR A 78 5.68 7.06 7.68
C TYR A 78 6.96 6.24 7.78
N GLY A 79 7.59 5.91 6.65
CA GLY A 79 8.80 5.08 6.63
C GLY A 79 9.96 5.71 7.42
N PRO A 80 10.44 6.90 7.02
CA PRO A 80 11.49 7.61 7.75
C PRO A 80 11.13 7.90 9.20
N SER A 81 9.90 8.35 9.47
CA SER A 81 9.46 8.64 10.85
C SER A 81 9.41 7.39 11.71
N ALA A 82 8.98 6.25 11.16
CA ALA A 82 8.98 4.99 11.88
C ALA A 82 10.40 4.56 12.26
N LEU A 83 11.35 4.61 11.32
CA LEU A 83 12.75 4.29 11.61
C LEU A 83 13.36 5.23 12.65
N GLU A 84 13.05 6.53 12.59
CA GLU A 84 13.50 7.49 13.61
C GLU A 84 12.94 7.18 15.00
N LEU A 85 11.65 6.85 15.09
CA LEU A 85 11.04 6.47 16.37
C LEU A 85 11.60 5.14 16.90
N LEU A 86 11.86 4.16 16.03
CA LEU A 86 12.52 2.91 16.40
C LEU A 86 13.95 3.16 16.89
N ARG A 87 14.70 4.08 16.26
CA ARG A 87 16.04 4.49 16.70
C ARG A 87 16.04 5.08 18.11
N GLN A 88 14.96 5.75 18.49
CA GLN A 88 14.74 6.26 19.86
C GLN A 88 14.39 5.15 20.86
N GLY A 89 14.27 3.90 20.42
CA GLY A 89 14.04 2.73 21.28
C GLY A 89 12.57 2.40 21.54
N LEU A 90 11.64 3.05 20.82
CA LEU A 90 10.21 2.74 20.91
C LEU A 90 9.94 1.33 20.36
N THR A 91 8.94 0.65 20.92
CA THR A 91 8.47 -0.63 20.38
C THR A 91 7.65 -0.41 19.11
N ALA A 92 7.53 -1.46 18.29
CA ALA A 92 6.73 -1.43 17.07
C ALA A 92 5.31 -0.87 17.31
N GLN A 93 4.64 -1.29 18.40
CA GLN A 93 3.32 -0.79 18.76
C GLN A 93 3.33 0.70 19.11
N GLN A 94 4.28 1.18 19.91
CA GLN A 94 4.39 2.60 20.25
C GLN A 94 4.63 3.47 19.03
N VAL A 95 5.42 2.98 18.07
CA VAL A 95 5.63 3.64 16.78
C VAL A 95 4.31 3.72 16.00
N ALA A 96 3.56 2.62 15.88
CA ALA A 96 2.27 2.60 15.21
C ALA A 96 1.28 3.60 15.82
N ASP A 97 1.15 3.61 17.15
CA ASP A 97 0.25 4.50 17.88
C ASP A 97 0.61 5.97 17.60
N ARG A 98 1.91 6.30 17.62
CA ARG A 98 2.40 7.65 17.37
C ARG A 98 2.17 8.11 15.93
N LEU A 99 2.49 7.26 14.94
CA LEU A 99 2.24 7.55 13.54
C LEU A 99 0.76 7.84 13.29
N LEU A 100 -0.14 7.02 13.82
CA LEU A 100 -1.59 7.18 13.66
C LEU A 100 -2.13 8.43 14.38
N ALA A 101 -1.59 8.76 15.55
CA ALA A 101 -1.98 9.96 16.30
C ALA A 101 -1.54 11.24 15.58
N GLU A 102 -0.36 11.22 14.96
CA GLU A 102 0.26 12.35 14.27
C GLU A 102 -0.22 12.51 12.81
N ASP A 103 -0.77 11.46 12.17
CA ASP A 103 -1.27 11.56 10.79
C ASP A 103 -2.52 12.46 10.69
N LYS A 104 -2.30 13.67 10.17
CA LYS A 104 -3.35 14.64 9.83
C LYS A 104 -3.65 14.68 8.32
N PHE A 105 -3.01 13.84 7.51
CA PHE A 105 -3.18 13.86 6.07
C PHE A 105 -4.48 13.17 5.63
N PRO A 106 -5.14 13.65 4.56
CA PRO A 106 -6.31 13.00 4.00
C PRO A 106 -6.06 11.53 3.62
N GLY A 107 -7.07 10.67 3.80
CA GLY A 107 -7.02 9.24 3.49
C GLY A 107 -6.28 8.37 4.51
N LYS A 108 -6.03 8.89 5.74
CA LYS A 108 -5.36 8.18 6.84
C LYS A 108 -6.06 6.91 7.33
N ASP A 109 -7.36 6.81 7.10
CA ASP A 109 -8.19 5.64 7.38
C ASP A 109 -8.04 4.54 6.30
N GLY A 110 -7.28 4.80 5.24
CA GLY A 110 -6.93 3.83 4.21
C GLY A 110 -5.47 3.40 4.22
N ARG A 111 -4.69 3.77 5.24
CA ARG A 111 -3.29 3.35 5.36
C ARG A 111 -3.18 1.87 5.72
N GLN A 112 -2.13 1.22 5.24
CA GLN A 112 -1.68 -0.08 5.74
C GLN A 112 -0.20 0.01 6.08
N PHE A 113 0.22 -0.66 7.15
CA PHE A 113 1.63 -0.81 7.43
C PHE A 113 1.92 -2.05 8.28
N ALA A 114 3.16 -2.51 8.21
CA ALA A 114 3.72 -3.53 9.08
C ALA A 114 5.08 -3.06 9.60
N ILE A 115 5.34 -3.26 10.89
CA ILE A 115 6.59 -2.86 11.55
C ILE A 115 7.12 -4.05 12.34
N VAL A 116 8.41 -4.31 12.20
CA VAL A 116 9.20 -5.18 13.08
C VAL A 116 10.31 -4.32 13.71
N ASP A 117 10.34 -4.26 15.04
CA ASP A 117 11.42 -3.58 15.77
C ASP A 117 12.63 -4.49 16.00
N ALA A 118 13.77 -3.89 16.36
CA ALA A 118 15.02 -4.62 16.60
C ALA A 118 14.95 -5.66 17.74
N LYS A 119 13.96 -5.57 18.63
CA LYS A 119 13.74 -6.53 19.73
C LYS A 119 12.79 -7.66 19.33
N GLY A 120 12.29 -7.65 18.09
CA GLY A 120 11.35 -8.64 17.56
C GLY A 120 9.88 -8.33 17.85
N GLY A 121 9.56 -7.14 18.36
CA GLY A 121 8.18 -6.68 18.45
C GLY A 121 7.60 -6.46 17.05
N VAL A 122 6.35 -6.87 16.85
CA VAL A 122 5.68 -6.81 15.54
C VAL A 122 4.32 -6.14 15.69
N VAL A 123 3.98 -5.25 14.76
CA VAL A 123 2.62 -4.72 14.63
C VAL A 123 2.24 -4.58 13.17
N THR A 124 0.96 -4.77 12.89
CA THR A 124 0.34 -4.49 11.59
C THR A 124 -0.87 -3.61 11.79
N TYR A 125 -1.11 -2.71 10.85
CA TYR A 125 -2.30 -1.89 10.80
C TYR A 125 -2.92 -1.97 9.42
N THR A 126 -4.24 -2.14 9.38
CA THR A 126 -5.06 -1.99 8.17
C THR A 126 -6.20 -1.04 8.50
N GLY A 127 -6.19 0.12 7.86
CA GLY A 127 -7.23 1.11 8.03
C GLY A 127 -8.59 0.61 7.55
N PRO A 128 -9.70 1.08 8.14
CA PRO A 128 -11.05 0.61 7.82
C PRO A 128 -11.46 0.87 6.36
N ASN A 129 -10.87 1.87 5.72
CA ASN A 129 -11.10 2.24 4.32
C ASN A 129 -9.91 1.87 3.42
N ALA A 130 -9.01 1.00 3.90
CA ALA A 130 -7.95 0.50 3.07
C ALA A 130 -8.54 -0.38 1.96
N PRO A 131 -8.03 -0.31 0.72
CA PRO A 131 -8.48 -1.19 -0.34
C PRO A 131 -8.22 -2.65 0.04
N LYS A 132 -9.19 -3.53 -0.25
CA LYS A 132 -9.16 -4.95 0.06
C LYS A 132 -8.73 -5.78 -1.14
#